data_AF-A0A8H6RTR2-F1
#
_entry.id   AF-A0A8H6RTR2-F1
#
_cell.length_a   1.000
_cell.length_b   1.000
_cell.length_c   1.000
_cell.angle_alpha   90.00
_cell.angle_beta   90.00
_cell.angle_gamma   90.00
#
_symmetry.space_group_name_H-M   'P 1'
#
loop_
_entity.id
_entity.type
_entity.pdbx_description
1 polymer ?
#
loop_
_entity_poly.entity_id
_entity_poly.type
_entity_poly.pdbx_seq_one_letter_code
_entity_poly.pdbx_strand_id
1 'polypeptide(L)'
;MRFYIGLAAIIGIFAALVAAAPSFGFAWPWSYWQERQLQTAASLEPQETCMTKEEAHIAADIFRRLIQEYTHELALEALTEDFVDYASSVNIIINKGASHPKDMNAPTFASRAAFIDGQGKQPQIPFETIKVFPGCRHVSMRWKTDRSANGHASEVDTIPVHGNVIVEVEPSEPGNTFNWRVSHIWSEFNSAAWLVNLGVFKPGGMAPEAQDIKHMLEFDELNDDDIPYIEREDL
;
A
#
# COMPACT_ATOMS: atom_id res chain seq x y z
N MET A 1 18.92 -51.05 -0.70
CA MET A 1 19.55 -50.55 -1.95
C MET A 1 20.17 -49.19 -1.69
N ARG A 2 21.51 -49.15 -1.82
CA ARG A 2 22.47 -48.04 -2.00
C ARG A 2 22.01 -46.55 -1.94
N PHE A 3 22.57 -45.86 -0.93
CA PHE A 3 23.35 -44.59 -0.90
C PHE A 3 23.34 -43.58 -2.08
N TYR A 4 23.18 -42.30 -1.73
CA TYR A 4 24.04 -41.11 -2.02
C TYR A 4 23.63 -40.00 -1.01
N ILE A 5 24.34 -39.73 0.09
CA ILE A 5 25.51 -38.82 0.30
C ILE A 5 25.57 -37.60 -0.63
N GLY A 6 25.41 -36.42 -0.01
CA GLY A 6 25.73 -35.09 -0.55
C GLY A 6 25.74 -34.07 0.58
N LEU A 7 26.86 -34.04 1.31
CA LEU A 7 27.21 -33.18 2.45
C LEU A 7 27.87 -31.86 1.96
N ALA A 8 28.04 -30.91 2.90
CA ALA A 8 28.89 -29.70 2.89
C ALA A 8 28.15 -28.38 2.56
N ALA A 9 28.35 -27.25 3.24
CA ALA A 9 29.25 -26.83 4.33
C ALA A 9 28.86 -25.36 4.68
N ILE A 10 28.61 -24.96 5.96
CA ILE A 10 29.55 -24.45 6.98
C ILE A 10 29.76 -22.91 6.97
N ILE A 11 29.38 -22.32 8.12
CA ILE A 11 29.98 -21.21 8.91
C ILE A 11 29.85 -19.75 8.45
N GLY A 12 29.38 -18.92 9.39
CA GLY A 12 29.66 -17.48 9.43
C GLY A 12 29.02 -16.74 10.60
N ILE A 13 29.16 -17.20 11.84
CA ILE A 13 28.83 -16.40 13.04
C ILE A 13 30.04 -15.51 13.35
N PHE A 14 29.87 -14.18 13.31
CA PHE A 14 30.76 -13.24 13.99
C PHE A 14 30.01 -12.59 15.15
N ALA A 15 30.37 -13.01 16.36
CA ALA A 15 30.15 -12.26 17.58
C ALA A 15 31.25 -11.20 17.70
N ALA A 16 30.87 -9.95 17.91
CA ALA A 16 31.78 -8.92 18.39
C ALA A 16 31.35 -8.51 19.80
N LEU A 17 32.15 -8.93 20.80
CA LEU A 17 32.17 -8.36 22.13
C LEU A 17 32.67 -6.91 22.03
N VAL A 18 31.90 -5.95 22.55
CA VAL A 18 32.42 -4.63 22.89
C VAL A 18 32.79 -4.64 24.36
N ALA A 19 34.09 -4.69 24.63
CA ALA A 19 34.62 -4.45 25.96
C ALA A 19 34.58 -2.94 26.26
N ALA A 20 33.92 -2.59 27.36
CA ALA A 20 34.00 -1.25 27.94
C ALA A 20 35.43 -1.00 28.47
N ALA A 21 36.05 0.11 28.06
CA ALA A 21 37.29 0.62 28.62
C ALA A 21 37.02 1.98 29.31
N PRO A 22 37.69 2.27 30.44
CA PRO A 22 37.37 3.40 31.30
C PRO A 22 37.88 4.73 30.72
N SER A 23 37.13 5.79 31.00
CA SER A 23 37.45 7.18 30.71
C SER A 23 38.64 7.67 31.54
N PHE A 24 39.76 7.92 30.87
CA PHE A 24 40.83 8.77 31.39
C PHE A 24 41.01 9.97 30.45
N GLY A 25 40.70 11.14 30.98
CA GLY A 25 40.85 12.41 30.28
C GLY A 25 42.31 12.78 30.10
N PHE A 26 42.72 12.96 28.84
CA PHE A 26 43.83 13.80 28.42
C PHE A 26 43.53 14.27 26.99
N ALA A 27 43.01 15.49 26.85
CA ALA A 27 42.76 16.11 25.55
C ALA A 27 44.09 16.57 24.93
N TRP A 28 44.59 15.82 23.95
CA TRP A 28 45.73 16.20 23.11
C TRP A 28 45.25 16.79 21.77
N PRO A 29 46.02 17.69 21.12
CA PRO A 29 45.53 18.68 20.13
C PRO A 29 45.17 18.12 18.75
N TRP A 30 45.11 16.80 18.58
CA TRP A 30 44.87 16.15 17.29
C TRP A 30 43.38 16.08 16.90
N SER A 31 42.46 16.46 17.81
CA SER A 31 41.01 16.40 17.58
C SER A 31 40.48 17.42 16.55
N TYR A 32 41.25 18.46 16.20
CA TYR A 32 40.79 19.50 15.26
C TYR A 32 40.91 19.13 13.77
N TRP A 33 41.65 18.07 13.42
CA TRP A 33 41.82 17.66 12.01
C TRP A 33 40.93 16.50 11.59
N GLN A 34 40.39 15.74 12.53
CA GLN A 34 39.49 14.62 12.25
C GLN A 34 38.03 15.06 12.10
N GLU A 35 37.64 16.15 12.74
CA GLU A 35 36.29 16.74 12.64
C GLU A 35 36.08 17.45 11.30
N ARG A 36 37.15 17.95 10.68
CA ARG A 36 37.10 18.59 9.35
C ARG A 36 37.02 17.57 8.20
N GLN A 37 37.36 16.30 8.42
CA GLN A 37 37.18 15.24 7.41
C GLN A 37 35.82 14.53 7.50
N LEU A 38 35.14 14.58 8.65
CA LEU A 38 33.79 14.04 8.81
C LEU A 38 32.68 15.00 8.35
N GLN A 39 32.95 16.31 8.25
CA GLN A 39 32.01 17.29 7.70
C GLN A 39 32.01 17.38 6.17
N THR A 40 33.07 16.92 5.49
CA THR A 40 33.14 16.92 4.01
C THR A 40 32.63 15.62 3.37
N ALA A 41 32.33 14.59 4.16
CA ALA A 41 31.71 13.35 3.69
C ALA A 41 30.18 13.33 3.90
N ALA A 42 29.59 14.45 4.32
CA ALA A 42 28.15 14.61 4.34
C ALA A 42 27.63 14.85 2.90
N SER A 43 26.92 13.83 2.41
CA SER A 43 26.00 13.82 1.27
C SER A 43 26.58 14.11 -0.12
N LEU A 44 27.21 13.10 -0.72
CA LEU A 44 26.93 12.74 -2.12
C LEU A 44 25.79 11.73 -2.18
N GLU A 45 24.74 11.92 -1.36
CA GLU A 45 23.48 11.25 -1.65
C GLU A 45 23.02 11.82 -2.99
N PRO A 46 22.76 10.99 -4.02
CA PRO A 46 22.18 11.47 -5.27
C PRO A 46 20.97 12.31 -4.91
N GLN A 47 20.96 13.56 -5.36
CA GLN A 47 19.80 14.41 -5.18
C GLN A 47 18.62 13.67 -5.82
N GLU A 48 17.64 13.25 -5.03
CA GLU A 48 16.52 12.48 -5.58
C GLU A 48 15.86 13.32 -6.67
N THR A 49 15.88 12.80 -7.89
CA THR A 49 15.20 13.43 -9.01
C THR A 49 13.70 13.39 -8.72
N CYS A 50 13.09 14.56 -8.57
CA CYS A 50 11.64 14.66 -8.45
C CYS A 50 10.97 14.66 -9.82
N MET A 51 9.78 14.08 -9.89
CA MET A 51 8.85 14.29 -10.99
C MET A 51 8.50 15.77 -11.14
N THR A 52 8.37 16.20 -12.39
CA THR A 52 7.59 17.39 -12.76
C THR A 52 6.10 17.15 -12.52
N LYS A 53 5.30 18.22 -12.57
CA LYS A 53 3.85 18.11 -12.43
C LYS A 53 3.25 17.26 -13.54
N GLU A 54 3.73 17.44 -14.76
CA GLU A 54 3.30 16.71 -15.95
C GLU A 54 3.62 15.21 -15.82
N GLU A 55 4.81 14.86 -15.33
CA GLU A 55 5.18 13.47 -15.04
C GLU A 55 4.33 12.86 -13.94
N ALA A 56 3.97 13.62 -12.90
CA ALA A 56 3.04 13.14 -11.88
C ALA A 56 1.65 12.83 -12.47
N HIS A 57 1.18 13.60 -13.47
CA HIS A 57 -0.06 13.27 -14.19
C HIS A 57 0.09 12.00 -15.05
N ILE A 58 1.26 11.76 -15.65
CA ILE A 58 1.55 10.52 -16.37
C ILE A 58 1.56 9.33 -15.40
N ALA A 59 2.21 9.46 -14.24
CA ALA A 59 2.18 8.45 -13.18
C ALA A 59 0.76 8.15 -12.68
N ALA A 60 -0.09 9.18 -12.59
CA ALA A 60 -1.49 8.98 -12.26
C ALA A 60 -2.27 8.26 -13.38
N ASP A 61 -1.97 8.56 -14.64
CA ASP A 61 -2.58 7.89 -15.79
C ASP A 61 -2.16 6.42 -15.90
N ILE A 62 -0.94 6.06 -15.50
CA ILE A 62 -0.51 4.66 -15.42
C ILE A 62 -1.50 3.83 -14.60
N PHE A 63 -1.88 4.29 -13.41
CA PHE A 63 -2.85 3.58 -12.56
C PHE A 63 -4.20 3.42 -13.27
N ARG A 64 -4.74 4.50 -13.84
CA ARG A 64 -5.99 4.45 -14.62
C ARG A 64 -5.92 3.41 -15.74
N ARG A 65 -4.82 3.40 -16.50
CA ARG A 65 -4.61 2.48 -17.63
C ARG A 65 -4.49 1.03 -17.17
N LEU A 66 -3.83 0.76 -16.05
CA LEU A 66 -3.77 -0.59 -15.45
C LEU A 66 -5.15 -1.13 -15.05
N ILE A 67 -6.15 -0.25 -14.84
CA ILE A 67 -7.54 -0.62 -14.56
C ILE A 67 -8.39 -0.72 -15.84
N GLN A 68 -8.30 0.26 -16.74
CA GLN A 68 -9.21 0.38 -17.89
C GLN A 68 -8.69 -0.22 -19.20
N GLU A 69 -7.39 -0.28 -19.35
CA GLU A 69 -6.70 -0.59 -20.62
C GLU A 69 -5.63 -1.67 -20.39
N TYR A 70 -5.86 -2.53 -19.39
CA TYR A 70 -4.88 -3.53 -18.99
C TYR A 70 -4.44 -4.38 -20.17
N THR A 71 -3.12 -4.43 -20.37
CA THR A 71 -2.45 -5.44 -21.18
C THR A 71 -1.23 -5.95 -20.41
N HIS A 72 -0.74 -7.13 -20.79
CA HIS A 72 0.46 -7.69 -20.18
C HIS A 72 1.68 -6.78 -20.40
N GLU A 73 1.80 -6.22 -21.60
CA GLU A 73 2.88 -5.33 -22.01
C GLU A 73 2.86 -4.03 -21.22
N LEU A 74 1.66 -3.45 -21.01
CA LEU A 74 1.49 -2.26 -20.17
C LEU A 74 1.99 -2.52 -18.75
N ALA A 75 1.66 -3.66 -18.14
CA ALA A 75 2.11 -3.99 -16.79
C ALA A 75 3.63 -4.16 -16.71
N LEU A 76 4.25 -4.78 -17.72
CA LEU A 76 5.70 -4.93 -17.77
C LEU A 76 6.43 -3.60 -17.95
N GLU A 77 5.87 -2.70 -18.75
CA GLU A 77 6.44 -1.38 -19.00
C GLU A 77 6.24 -0.43 -17.82
N ALA A 78 5.08 -0.47 -17.18
CA ALA A 78 4.67 0.49 -16.16
C ALA A 78 5.14 0.15 -14.74
N LEU A 79 5.31 -1.14 -14.40
CA LEU A 79 5.59 -1.59 -13.04
C LEU A 79 7.06 -2.02 -12.90
N THR A 80 7.72 -1.71 -11.78
CA THR A 80 9.06 -2.24 -11.46
C THR A 80 9.01 -3.76 -11.25
N GLU A 81 10.17 -4.42 -11.24
CA GLU A 81 10.21 -5.89 -11.11
C GLU A 81 9.81 -6.36 -9.72
N ASP A 82 10.13 -5.56 -8.70
CA ASP A 82 9.84 -5.73 -7.29
C ASP A 82 8.52 -5.08 -6.85
N PHE A 83 7.69 -4.68 -7.80
CA PHE A 83 6.42 -4.00 -7.53
C PHE A 83 5.53 -4.71 -6.50
N VAL A 84 4.91 -3.93 -5.61
CA VAL A 84 3.95 -4.40 -4.61
C VAL A 84 2.67 -3.55 -4.58
N ASP A 85 1.51 -4.21 -4.49
CA ASP A 85 0.20 -3.57 -4.37
C ASP A 85 -0.45 -3.85 -3.00
N TYR A 86 -0.93 -2.79 -2.36
CA TYR A 86 -1.65 -2.82 -1.09
C TYR A 86 -3.04 -2.19 -1.25
N ALA A 87 -4.07 -2.98 -0.93
CA ALA A 87 -5.44 -2.49 -0.89
C ALA A 87 -6.29 -3.36 0.04
N SER A 88 -6.50 -2.90 1.28
CA SER A 88 -7.34 -3.60 2.26
C SER A 88 -8.77 -3.72 1.75
N SER A 89 -9.25 -2.69 1.04
CA SER A 89 -10.52 -2.68 0.30
C SER A 89 -10.67 -3.80 -0.73
N VAL A 90 -9.59 -4.20 -1.42
CA VAL A 90 -9.61 -5.34 -2.36
C VAL A 90 -9.50 -6.65 -1.59
N ASN A 91 -8.65 -6.71 -0.57
CA ASN A 91 -8.50 -7.90 0.26
C ASN A 91 -9.84 -8.32 0.90
N ILE A 92 -10.63 -7.37 1.41
CA ILE A 92 -11.96 -7.67 1.97
C ILE A 92 -12.95 -8.16 0.89
N ILE A 93 -12.82 -7.69 -0.36
CA ILE A 93 -13.64 -8.17 -1.49
C ILE A 93 -13.26 -9.60 -1.88
N ILE A 94 -11.95 -9.91 -1.94
CA ILE A 94 -11.46 -11.28 -2.18
C ILE A 94 -12.03 -12.23 -1.12
N ASN A 95 -12.03 -11.80 0.14
CA ASN A 95 -12.62 -12.56 1.24
C ASN A 95 -14.15 -12.52 1.29
N LYS A 96 -14.81 -11.79 0.39
CA LYS A 96 -16.27 -11.61 0.37
C LYS A 96 -16.83 -11.10 1.72
N GLY A 97 -16.10 -10.21 2.39
CA GLY A 97 -16.45 -9.71 3.72
C GLY A 97 -16.02 -10.58 4.91
N ALA A 98 -15.38 -11.74 4.67
CA ALA A 98 -14.89 -12.62 5.72
C ALA A 98 -13.44 -12.32 6.16
N SER A 99 -12.96 -13.00 7.21
CA SER A 99 -11.59 -12.86 7.73
C SER A 99 -10.52 -13.62 6.92
N HIS A 100 -10.91 -14.55 6.05
CA HIS A 100 -10.02 -15.44 5.31
C HIS A 100 -10.53 -15.63 3.86
N PRO A 101 -9.67 -16.04 2.91
CA PRO A 101 -8.29 -16.52 3.07
C PRO A 101 -7.20 -15.43 3.07
N LYS A 102 -7.51 -14.20 2.65
CA LYS A 102 -6.55 -13.11 2.54
C LYS A 102 -6.38 -12.39 3.88
N ASP A 103 -5.14 -12.13 4.28
CA ASP A 103 -4.85 -11.25 5.41
C ASP A 103 -5.08 -9.79 5.00
N MET A 104 -5.83 -9.03 5.82
CA MET A 104 -6.17 -7.63 5.53
C MET A 104 -4.95 -6.72 5.57
N ASN A 105 -3.92 -7.06 6.35
CA ASN A 105 -2.71 -6.25 6.50
C ASN A 105 -1.60 -6.65 5.52
N ALA A 106 -1.80 -7.72 4.75
CA ALA A 106 -0.82 -8.20 3.78
C ALA A 106 -0.99 -7.52 2.41
N PRO A 107 0.06 -7.51 1.57
CA PRO A 107 -0.05 -7.06 0.18
C PRO A 107 -1.20 -7.79 -0.54
N THR A 108 -2.00 -7.02 -1.30
CA THR A 108 -3.00 -7.58 -2.22
C THR A 108 -2.29 -8.40 -3.29
N PHE A 109 -1.26 -7.82 -3.90
CA PHE A 109 -0.33 -8.52 -4.79
C PHE A 109 1.10 -8.26 -4.32
N ALA A 110 1.79 -9.33 -3.90
CA ALA A 110 3.15 -9.25 -3.35
C ALA A 110 4.25 -9.21 -4.44
N SER A 111 3.87 -9.18 -5.73
CA SER A 111 4.81 -9.07 -6.85
C SER A 111 4.10 -8.60 -8.11
N ARG A 112 4.88 -8.06 -9.06
CA ARG A 112 4.42 -7.77 -10.44
C ARG A 112 3.76 -8.98 -11.10
N ALA A 113 4.32 -10.17 -10.92
CA ALA A 113 3.76 -11.40 -11.50
C ALA A 113 2.39 -11.75 -10.91
N ALA A 114 2.21 -11.59 -9.60
CA ALA A 114 0.93 -11.80 -8.94
C ALA A 114 -0.12 -10.76 -9.39
N PHE A 115 0.29 -9.50 -9.55
CA PHE A 115 -0.57 -8.45 -10.09
C PHE A 115 -1.02 -8.79 -11.51
N ILE A 116 -0.09 -9.20 -12.39
CA ILE A 116 -0.40 -9.60 -13.77
C ILE A 116 -1.40 -10.76 -13.82
N ASP A 117 -1.20 -11.79 -13.00
CA ASP A 117 -2.10 -12.95 -12.95
C ASP A 117 -3.48 -12.60 -12.40
N GLY A 118 -3.54 -11.71 -11.40
CA GLY A 118 -4.77 -11.27 -10.77
C GLY A 118 -5.54 -10.25 -11.59
N GLN A 119 -4.94 -9.07 -11.82
CA GLN A 119 -5.55 -7.94 -12.52
C GLN A 119 -5.90 -8.31 -13.97
N GLY A 120 -5.08 -9.10 -14.65
CA GLY A 120 -5.36 -9.51 -16.03
C GLY A 120 -6.58 -10.42 -16.22
N LYS A 121 -7.15 -10.95 -15.13
CA LYS A 121 -8.38 -11.74 -15.14
C LYS A 121 -9.62 -10.92 -14.76
N GLN A 122 -9.43 -9.67 -14.31
CA GLN A 122 -10.55 -8.81 -13.92
C GLN A 122 -11.18 -8.15 -15.15
N PRO A 123 -12.50 -7.96 -15.16
CA PRO A 123 -13.12 -7.11 -16.18
C PRO A 123 -12.61 -5.68 -16.03
N GLN A 124 -12.28 -5.03 -17.15
CA GLN A 124 -11.97 -3.61 -17.17
C GLN A 124 -13.21 -2.84 -16.71
N ILE A 125 -13.07 -1.93 -15.75
CA ILE A 125 -14.19 -1.13 -15.24
C ILE A 125 -14.08 0.32 -15.73
N PRO A 126 -15.20 1.07 -15.81
CA PRO A 126 -15.12 2.51 -15.95
C PRO A 126 -14.31 3.11 -14.80
N PHE A 127 -13.42 4.07 -15.07
CA PHE A 127 -12.59 4.70 -14.08
C PHE A 127 -12.37 6.15 -14.49
N GLU A 128 -12.63 7.08 -13.58
CA GLU A 128 -12.44 8.51 -13.80
C GLU A 128 -11.50 9.06 -12.72
N THR A 129 -10.39 9.66 -13.16
CA THR A 129 -9.51 10.42 -12.29
C THR A 129 -10.15 11.77 -11.97
N ILE A 130 -10.49 12.00 -10.71
CA ILE A 130 -11.15 13.23 -10.24
C ILE A 130 -10.12 14.33 -9.97
N LYS A 131 -9.04 13.97 -9.26
CA LYS A 131 -8.02 14.94 -8.85
C LYS A 131 -6.69 14.25 -8.63
N VAL A 132 -5.62 14.90 -9.06
CA VAL A 132 -4.23 14.46 -8.89
C VAL A 132 -3.52 15.42 -7.93
N PHE A 133 -2.70 14.85 -7.05
CA PHE A 133 -1.86 15.55 -6.07
C PHE A 133 -0.41 15.11 -6.30
N PRO A 134 0.37 15.91 -7.05
CA PRO A 134 1.77 15.62 -7.33
C PRO A 134 2.63 15.64 -6.06
N GLY A 135 3.51 14.65 -5.92
CA GLY A 135 4.64 14.63 -4.99
C GLY A 135 5.97 14.46 -5.75
N CYS A 136 7.09 14.37 -5.03
CA CYS A 136 8.41 14.24 -5.65
C CYS A 136 8.58 12.87 -6.34
N ARG A 137 8.39 11.76 -5.60
CA ARG A 137 8.47 10.37 -6.09
C ARG A 137 7.21 9.57 -5.82
N HIS A 138 6.11 10.29 -5.60
CA HIS A 138 4.80 9.69 -5.50
C HIS A 138 3.77 10.62 -6.14
N VAL A 139 2.63 10.06 -6.50
CA VAL A 139 1.45 10.82 -6.86
C VAL A 139 0.26 10.23 -6.11
N SER A 140 -0.55 11.10 -5.51
CA SER A 140 -1.83 10.69 -4.96
C SER A 140 -2.96 11.11 -5.89
N MET A 141 -4.03 10.34 -5.98
CA MET A 141 -5.20 10.77 -6.74
C MET A 141 -6.52 10.32 -6.08
N ARG A 142 -7.57 11.10 -6.31
CA ARG A 142 -8.96 10.65 -6.11
C ARG A 142 -9.52 10.15 -7.42
N TRP A 143 -10.31 9.09 -7.36
CA TRP A 143 -10.95 8.50 -8.52
C TRP A 143 -12.39 8.06 -8.21
N LYS A 144 -13.17 7.81 -9.25
CA LYS A 144 -14.48 7.16 -9.15
C LYS A 144 -14.70 6.09 -10.22
N THR A 145 -15.59 5.17 -9.92
CA THR A 145 -16.26 4.29 -10.89
C THR A 145 -17.74 4.24 -10.57
N ASP A 146 -18.57 4.35 -11.61
CA ASP A 146 -20.02 4.23 -11.47
C ASP A 146 -20.52 2.79 -11.70
N ARG A 147 -19.61 1.84 -11.98
CA ARG A 147 -19.97 0.46 -12.30
C ARG A 147 -18.88 -0.54 -11.89
N SER A 148 -18.64 -0.69 -10.59
CA SER A 148 -17.53 -1.48 -10.07
C SER A 148 -17.62 -3.00 -10.34
N ALA A 149 -18.84 -3.55 -10.47
CA ALA A 149 -19.05 -4.96 -10.81
C ALA A 149 -19.02 -5.23 -12.33
N ASN A 150 -19.09 -4.19 -13.16
CA ASN A 150 -19.11 -4.19 -14.62
C ASN A 150 -19.46 -5.52 -15.34
N GLY A 151 -20.73 -5.92 -15.30
CA GLY A 151 -21.22 -7.09 -16.03
C GLY A 151 -20.88 -8.43 -15.41
N HIS A 152 -20.34 -8.45 -14.19
CA HIS A 152 -20.17 -9.68 -13.43
C HIS A 152 -21.52 -10.39 -13.23
N ALA A 153 -21.52 -11.72 -13.23
CA ALA A 153 -22.78 -12.50 -13.15
C ALA A 153 -23.58 -12.26 -11.85
N SER A 154 -22.92 -11.74 -10.81
CA SER A 154 -23.54 -11.36 -9.55
C SER A 154 -23.75 -9.85 -9.39
N GLU A 155 -23.61 -9.06 -10.47
CA GLU A 155 -23.93 -7.63 -10.44
C GLU A 155 -25.41 -7.44 -10.09
N VAL A 156 -25.69 -6.71 -9.00
CA VAL A 156 -27.05 -6.42 -8.52
C VAL A 156 -27.34 -4.93 -8.35
N ASP A 157 -26.30 -4.09 -8.33
CA ASP A 157 -26.42 -2.65 -8.14
C ASP A 157 -25.22 -1.91 -8.76
N THR A 158 -25.32 -0.58 -8.86
CA THR A 158 -24.32 0.32 -9.43
C THR A 158 -24.06 1.52 -8.52
N ILE A 159 -23.91 1.28 -7.22
CA ILE A 159 -23.57 2.32 -6.25
C ILE A 159 -22.19 2.88 -6.61
N PRO A 160 -22.05 4.22 -6.78
CA PRO A 160 -20.75 4.82 -7.08
C PRO A 160 -19.68 4.48 -6.06
N VAL A 161 -18.52 4.05 -6.55
CA VAL A 161 -17.34 3.78 -5.74
C VAL A 161 -16.36 4.93 -5.93
N HIS A 162 -15.93 5.50 -4.81
CA HIS A 162 -14.89 6.52 -4.74
C HIS A 162 -13.69 5.96 -4.00
N GLY A 163 -12.51 6.19 -4.55
CA GLY A 163 -11.27 5.78 -3.95
C GLY A 163 -10.22 6.86 -3.93
N ASN A 164 -9.19 6.60 -3.14
CA ASN A 164 -7.94 7.32 -3.17
C ASN A 164 -6.82 6.30 -3.40
N VAL A 165 -5.78 6.72 -4.09
CA VAL A 165 -4.59 5.89 -4.29
C VAL A 165 -3.34 6.75 -4.16
N ILE A 166 -2.29 6.16 -3.62
CA ILE A 166 -0.92 6.68 -3.65
C ILE A 166 -0.12 5.73 -4.54
N VAL A 167 0.53 6.29 -5.55
CA VAL A 167 1.38 5.58 -6.50
C VAL A 167 2.79 6.07 -6.27
N GLU A 168 3.68 5.20 -5.82
CA GLU A 168 5.11 5.49 -5.67
C GLU A 168 5.86 5.08 -6.92
N VAL A 169 6.85 5.88 -7.31
CA VAL A 169 7.55 5.72 -8.58
C VAL A 169 9.07 5.78 -8.46
N GLU A 170 9.71 5.14 -9.43
CA GLU A 170 11.14 5.14 -9.63
C GLU A 170 11.49 5.57 -11.06
N PRO A 171 12.63 6.25 -11.26
CA PRO A 171 13.11 6.54 -12.60
C PRO A 171 13.22 5.25 -13.42
N SER A 172 12.73 5.28 -14.65
CA SER A 172 12.82 4.14 -15.54
C SER A 172 14.16 4.11 -16.29
N GLU A 173 14.47 2.96 -16.87
CA GLU A 173 15.54 2.84 -17.86
C GLU A 173 15.28 3.74 -19.09
N PRO A 174 16.34 4.23 -19.76
CA PRO A 174 16.20 5.01 -20.99
C PRO A 174 15.37 4.28 -22.05
N GLY A 175 14.40 4.98 -22.64
CA GLY A 175 13.55 4.45 -23.72
C GLY A 175 12.23 3.83 -23.26
N ASN A 176 11.95 3.79 -21.95
CA ASN A 176 10.59 3.53 -21.45
C ASN A 176 9.65 4.69 -21.79
N THR A 177 8.40 4.40 -22.16
CA THR A 177 7.44 5.43 -22.60
C THR A 177 7.05 6.43 -21.51
N PHE A 178 7.13 6.04 -20.23
CA PHE A 178 6.66 6.85 -19.11
C PHE A 178 7.76 7.64 -18.39
N ASN A 179 9.04 7.32 -18.63
CA ASN A 179 10.21 7.77 -17.85
C ASN A 179 10.20 7.39 -16.35
N TRP A 180 9.09 6.82 -15.86
CA TRP A 180 8.84 6.45 -14.48
C TRP A 180 8.14 5.09 -14.44
N ARG A 181 8.51 4.27 -13.47
CA ARG A 181 7.87 2.98 -13.20
C ARG A 181 7.32 2.98 -11.79
N VAL A 182 6.16 2.37 -11.63
CA VAL A 182 5.49 2.25 -10.33
C VAL A 182 6.13 1.12 -9.54
N SER A 183 6.60 1.43 -8.33
CA SER A 183 7.12 0.44 -7.39
C SER A 183 6.08 0.01 -6.36
N HIS A 184 5.25 0.95 -5.89
CA HIS A 184 4.22 0.65 -4.92
C HIS A 184 2.89 1.31 -5.26
N ILE A 185 1.80 0.59 -4.95
CA ILE A 185 0.45 1.14 -4.93
C ILE A 185 -0.13 0.94 -3.54
N TRP A 186 -0.71 2.01 -3.01
CA TRP A 186 -1.51 2.03 -1.79
C TRP A 186 -2.90 2.55 -2.15
N SER A 187 -3.89 1.66 -2.26
CA SER A 187 -5.22 1.98 -2.75
C SER A 187 -6.30 1.64 -1.73
N GLU A 188 -7.18 2.59 -1.46
CA GLU A 188 -8.35 2.36 -0.61
C GLU A 188 -9.60 3.02 -1.22
N PHE A 189 -10.74 2.35 -1.07
CA PHE A 189 -12.02 2.82 -1.58
C PHE A 189 -13.16 2.30 -0.70
N ASN A 190 -14.37 2.84 -0.90
CA ASN A 190 -15.59 2.41 -0.21
C ASN A 190 -16.01 0.97 -0.61
N SER A 191 -15.31 -0.03 -0.07
CA SER A 191 -15.49 -1.45 -0.37
C SER A 191 -16.89 -1.98 -0.08
N ALA A 192 -17.61 -1.40 0.88
CA ALA A 192 -19.00 -1.75 1.15
C ALA A 192 -19.91 -1.55 -0.08
N ALA A 193 -19.78 -0.43 -0.80
CA ALA A 193 -20.53 -0.20 -2.03
C ALA A 193 -20.19 -1.25 -3.09
N TRP A 194 -18.91 -1.61 -3.20
CA TRP A 194 -18.47 -2.67 -4.13
C TRP A 194 -19.06 -4.04 -3.78
N LEU A 195 -19.05 -4.41 -2.49
CA LEU A 195 -19.63 -5.67 -2.02
C LEU A 195 -21.14 -5.73 -2.26
N VAL A 196 -21.85 -4.61 -2.14
CA VAL A 196 -23.27 -4.51 -2.51
C VAL A 196 -23.44 -4.70 -4.02
N ASN A 197 -22.66 -3.98 -4.83
CA ASN A 197 -22.73 -4.08 -6.29
C ASN A 197 -22.50 -5.53 -6.77
N LEU A 198 -21.64 -6.30 -6.09
CA LEU A 198 -21.38 -7.72 -6.37
C LEU A 198 -22.41 -8.70 -5.75
N GLY A 199 -23.41 -8.21 -5.03
CA GLY A 199 -24.41 -9.03 -4.36
C GLY A 199 -23.86 -9.85 -3.19
N VAL A 200 -22.67 -9.52 -2.70
CA VAL A 200 -22.02 -10.19 -1.56
C VAL A 200 -22.58 -9.69 -0.24
N PHE A 201 -22.79 -8.37 -0.14
CA PHE A 201 -23.36 -7.73 1.04
C PHE A 201 -24.74 -7.18 0.72
N LYS A 202 -25.71 -7.42 1.61
CA LYS A 202 -27.05 -6.84 1.51
C LYS A 202 -27.21 -5.75 2.58
N PRO A 203 -27.45 -4.48 2.21
CA PRO A 203 -27.69 -3.42 3.19
C PRO A 203 -28.89 -3.73 4.08
N GLY A 204 -28.82 -3.31 5.34
CA GLY A 204 -29.83 -3.59 6.38
C GLY A 204 -31.14 -2.81 6.25
N GLY A 205 -31.25 -1.84 5.34
CA GLY A 205 -32.46 -1.01 5.18
C GLY A 205 -32.17 0.33 4.50
N MET A 206 -33.17 1.21 4.45
CA MET A 206 -32.99 2.59 3.97
C MET A 206 -32.01 3.35 4.85
N ALA A 207 -31.22 4.24 4.23
CA ALA A 207 -30.41 5.18 4.98
C ALA A 207 -31.33 5.98 5.93
N PRO A 208 -30.91 6.21 7.18
CA PRO A 208 -31.65 7.07 8.09
C PRO A 208 -31.82 8.46 7.48
N GLU A 209 -32.90 9.15 7.84
CA GLU A 209 -33.04 10.57 7.53
C GLU A 209 -31.90 11.35 8.21
N ALA A 210 -31.51 12.50 7.66
CA ALA A 210 -30.32 13.25 8.14
C ALA A 210 -30.35 13.58 9.66
N GLN A 211 -31.53 13.59 10.27
CA GLN A 211 -31.74 13.83 11.71
C GLN A 211 -31.33 12.63 12.59
N ASP A 212 -31.29 11.42 12.04
CA ASP A 212 -30.93 10.18 12.74
C ASP A 212 -29.41 9.90 12.72
N ILE A 213 -28.64 10.66 11.93
CA ILE A 213 -27.18 10.50 11.79
C ILE A 213 -26.45 10.73 13.12
N LYS A 214 -27.00 11.58 14.00
CA LYS A 214 -26.40 11.88 15.32
C LYS A 214 -26.21 10.61 16.15
N HIS A 215 -27.18 9.70 16.13
CA HIS A 215 -27.13 8.45 16.89
C HIS A 215 -26.27 7.33 16.28
N MET A 216 -25.84 7.46 15.01
CA MET A 216 -25.00 6.43 14.36
C MET A 216 -23.49 6.65 14.53
N LEU A 217 -23.08 7.88 14.83
CA LEU A 217 -21.67 8.26 15.01
C LEU A 217 -21.32 8.53 16.48
N GLU A 218 -22.32 8.69 17.33
CA GLU A 218 -22.17 8.62 18.77
C GLU A 218 -21.98 7.13 19.12
N PHE A 219 -20.75 6.74 19.48
CA PHE A 219 -20.60 5.61 20.38
C PHE A 219 -21.38 6.00 21.63
N ASP A 220 -22.36 5.19 22.06
CA ASP A 220 -23.04 5.41 23.33
C ASP A 220 -21.96 5.77 24.36
N GLU A 221 -21.98 7.02 24.85
CA GLU A 221 -21.17 7.37 26.01
C GLU A 221 -21.64 6.39 27.09
N LEU A 222 -20.82 5.38 27.39
CA LEU A 222 -21.05 4.54 28.54
C LEU A 222 -21.19 5.51 29.71
N ASN A 223 -22.40 5.63 30.25
CA ASN A 223 -22.59 6.35 31.49
C ASN A 223 -21.63 5.72 32.50
N ASP A 224 -20.91 6.54 33.26
CA ASP A 224 -19.94 6.08 34.27
C ASP A 224 -20.59 5.11 35.29
N ASP A 225 -21.93 5.14 35.37
CA ASP A 225 -22.77 4.25 36.18
C ASP A 225 -22.91 2.81 35.64
N ASP A 226 -22.56 2.55 34.37
CA ASP A 226 -22.62 1.23 33.73
C ASP A 226 -21.25 0.51 33.68
N ILE A 227 -20.20 1.09 34.26
CA ILE A 227 -18.92 0.40 34.47
C ILE A 227 -19.07 -0.48 35.71
N PRO A 228 -19.07 -1.82 35.59
CA PRO A 228 -19.10 -2.68 36.77
C PRO A 228 -17.84 -2.42 37.60
N TYR A 229 -18.02 -1.85 38.79
CA TYR A 229 -16.98 -1.76 39.81
C TYR A 229 -16.55 -3.19 40.15
N ILE A 230 -15.38 -3.60 39.65
CA ILE A 230 -14.71 -4.80 40.15
C ILE A 230 -14.15 -4.41 41.51
N GLU A 231 -14.85 -4.77 42.59
CA GLU A 231 -14.29 -4.68 43.93
C GLU A 231 -13.01 -5.53 43.98
N ARG A 232 -11.87 -4.88 44.23
CA ARG A 232 -10.65 -5.57 44.65
C ARG A 232 -10.83 -6.03 46.09
N GLU A 233 -11.56 -7.11 46.28
CA GLU A 233 -11.33 -8.05 47.36
C GLU A 233 -10.81 -9.30 46.63
N ASP A 234 -9.52 -9.42 46.30
CA ASP A 234 -8.51 -10.01 47.18
C ASP A 234 -7.09 -9.74 46.63
N LEU A 235 -6.37 -8.78 47.21
CA LEU A 235 -4.90 -8.73 47.20
C LEU A 235 -4.37 -8.51 48.62
#